data_AF-A0A2D6SWL8-F1
#
_entry.id   AF-A0A2D6SWL8-F1
#
_cell.length_a   1.000
_cell.length_b   1.000
_cell.length_c   1.000
_cell.angle_alpha   90.00
_cell.angle_beta   90.00
_cell.angle_gamma   90.00
#
_symmetry.space_group_name_H-M   'P 1'
#
loop_
_entity.id
_entity.type
_entity.pdbx_description
1 polymer ?
#
loop_
_entity_poly.entity_id
_entity_poly.type
_entity_poly.pdbx_seq_one_letter_code
_entity_poly.pdbx_strand_id
1 'polypeptide(L)'
;MYLFRDGLGEIAINGKDDSGGPHMIRLPDGTSIIATRLANGNPGASLVTQGEGTSVVAASSQDGKRSISLRTTLKDAPALVVVDPKGEKKAPPEPKAVPRAPRGQLLGIEATP
;
A
#
# COMPACT_ATOMS: atom_id res chain seq x y z
N MET A 1 -14.17 19.86 -0.36
CA MET A 1 -12.79 19.89 -0.85
C MET A 1 -12.28 21.29 -0.67
N TYR A 2 -11.20 21.46 0.09
CA TYR A 2 -10.53 22.74 0.28
C TYR A 2 -9.22 22.72 -0.49
N LEU A 3 -8.92 23.80 -1.20
CA LEU A 3 -7.64 24.02 -1.86
C LEU A 3 -7.07 25.33 -1.32
N PHE A 4 -5.89 25.26 -0.74
CA PHE A 4 -5.23 26.38 -0.08
C PHE A 4 -4.25 27.07 -1.04
N ARG A 5 -3.94 28.35 -0.78
CA ARG A 5 -3.09 29.17 -1.65
C ARG A 5 -1.65 28.66 -1.78
N ASP A 6 -1.21 27.84 -0.84
CA ASP A 6 0.10 27.18 -0.81
C ASP A 6 0.14 25.89 -1.64
N GLY A 7 -0.97 25.49 -2.26
CA GLY A 7 -1.07 24.26 -3.05
C GLY A 7 -1.48 23.02 -2.25
N LEU A 8 -1.79 23.17 -0.96
CA LEU A 8 -2.37 22.09 -0.17
C LEU A 8 -3.80 21.82 -0.61
N GLY A 9 -4.15 20.54 -0.77
CA GLY A 9 -5.51 20.09 -1.04
C GLY A 9 -6.00 19.17 0.07
N GLU A 10 -7.20 19.40 0.59
CA GLU A 10 -7.80 18.57 1.64
C GLU A 10 -9.21 18.12 1.26
N ILE A 11 -9.47 16.82 1.45
CA ILE A 11 -10.79 16.23 1.33
C ILE A 11 -11.04 15.42 2.61
N ALA A 12 -12.00 15.87 3.41
CA ALA A 12 -12.54 15.13 4.53
C ALA A 12 -13.96 14.67 4.20
N ILE A 13 -14.23 13.37 4.31
CA ILE A 13 -15.58 12.83 4.27
C ILE A 13 -15.93 12.45 5.70
N ASN A 14 -16.86 13.17 6.31
CA ASN A 14 -17.30 12.86 7.66
C ASN A 14 -18.18 11.59 7.65
N GLY A 15 -17.95 10.71 8.62
CA GLY A 15 -18.82 9.57 8.86
C GLY A 15 -20.17 10.03 9.40
N LYS A 16 -21.18 9.15 9.33
CA LYS A 16 -22.56 9.44 9.75
C LYS A 16 -22.69 9.88 11.22
N ASP A 17 -21.69 9.60 12.06
CA ASP A 17 -21.70 9.86 13.50
C ASP A 17 -20.33 10.36 14.01
N ASP A 18 -19.66 11.28 13.28
CA ASP A 18 -18.30 11.76 13.57
C ASP A 18 -17.22 10.67 13.69
N SER A 19 -17.52 9.47 13.20
CA SER A 19 -16.68 8.28 13.27
C SER A 19 -15.39 8.36 12.43
N GLY A 20 -15.06 9.53 11.86
CA GLY A 20 -13.88 9.76 11.05
C GLY A 20 -13.91 8.95 9.77
N GLY A 21 -14.60 9.45 8.73
CA GLY A 21 -14.54 8.85 7.41
C GLY A 21 -13.20 9.10 6.71
N PRO A 22 -13.06 8.71 5.44
CA PRO A 22 -11.81 8.86 4.71
C PRO A 22 -11.38 10.34 4.65
N HIS A 23 -10.10 10.54 4.93
CA HIS A 23 -9.42 11.83 4.85
C HIS A 23 -8.28 11.74 3.85
N MET A 24 -8.18 12.73 2.97
CA MET A 24 -7.11 12.83 1.99
C MET A 24 -6.46 14.21 2.07
N ILE A 25 -5.13 14.23 2.13
CA ILE A 25 -4.30 15.43 2.02
C ILE A 25 -3.41 15.28 0.79
N ARG A 26 -3.35 16.32 -0.04
CA ARG A 26 -2.38 16.49 -1.13
C ARG A 26 -1.45 17.63 -0.75
N LEU A 27 -0.16 17.34 -0.67
CA LEU A 27 0.88 18.31 -0.37
C LEU A 27 1.44 18.93 -1.68
N PRO A 28 2.00 20.15 -1.62
CA PRO A 28 2.53 20.85 -2.80
C PRO A 28 3.71 20.13 -3.47
N ASP A 29 4.49 19.37 -2.70
CA ASP A 29 5.60 18.55 -3.19
C ASP A 29 5.15 17.34 -4.03
N GLY A 30 3.84 17.14 -4.15
CA GLY A 30 3.25 16.03 -4.84
C GLY A 30 3.18 14.74 -4.01
N THR A 31 3.20 14.84 -2.69
CA THR A 31 2.83 13.75 -1.77
C THR A 31 1.32 13.72 -1.55
N SER A 32 0.69 12.56 -1.68
CA SER A 32 -0.70 12.31 -1.26
C SER A 32 -0.73 11.40 -0.04
N ILE A 33 -1.58 11.74 0.93
CA ILE A 33 -1.88 10.93 2.11
C ILE A 33 -3.38 10.65 2.08
N ILE A 34 -3.77 9.38 2.19
CA ILE A 34 -5.15 8.95 2.40
C ILE A 34 -5.18 8.17 3.71
N ALA A 35 -6.13 8.45 4.58
CA ALA A 35 -6.30 7.72 5.83
C ALA A 35 -7.79 7.45 6.09
N THR A 36 -8.07 6.29 6.68
CA THR A 36 -9.38 5.96 7.22
C THR A 36 -9.23 5.63 8.70
N ARG A 37 -10.26 5.98 9.48
CA ARG A 37 -10.39 5.52 10.85
C ARG A 37 -11.39 4.38 10.91
N LEU A 38 -11.20 3.54 11.91
CA LEU A 38 -12.18 2.55 12.30
C LEU A 38 -13.30 3.24 13.08
N ALA A 39 -14.45 2.56 13.21
CA ALA A 39 -15.59 3.08 13.96
C ALA A 39 -15.28 3.39 15.44
N ASN A 40 -14.23 2.77 16.00
CA ASN A 40 -13.76 3.04 17.36
C ASN A 40 -12.74 4.21 17.46
N GLY A 41 -12.52 4.96 16.37
CA GLY A 41 -11.59 6.09 16.31
C GLY A 41 -10.12 5.71 16.08
N ASN A 42 -9.77 4.42 16.15
CA ASN A 42 -8.41 3.94 15.90
C ASN A 42 -8.04 4.07 14.42
N PRO A 43 -6.73 4.16 14.08
CA PRO A 43 -6.28 4.09 12.70
C PRO A 43 -6.73 2.78 12.03
N GLY A 44 -7.39 2.89 10.87
CA GLY A 44 -7.84 1.74 10.09
C GLY A 44 -6.83 1.40 9.01
N ALA A 45 -6.80 2.20 7.96
CA ALA A 45 -5.81 2.09 6.89
C ALA A 45 -5.28 3.45 6.46
N SER A 46 -4.06 3.49 5.93
CA SER A 46 -3.50 4.67 5.30
C SER A 46 -2.70 4.31 4.06
N LEU A 47 -2.64 5.23 3.11
CA LEU A 47 -1.80 5.21 1.94
C LEU A 47 -1.03 6.53 1.88
N VAL A 48 0.28 6.46 1.73
CA VAL A 48 1.14 7.60 1.40
C VAL A 48 1.78 7.32 0.05
N THR A 49 1.63 8.23 -0.90
CA THR A 49 2.25 8.15 -2.23
C THR A 49 3.00 9.44 -2.51
N GLN A 50 4.29 9.33 -2.78
CA GLN A 50 5.13 10.44 -3.19
C GLN A 50 5.17 10.54 -4.72
N GLY A 51 5.29 11.76 -5.25
CA GLY A 51 5.33 12.00 -6.70
C GLY A 51 6.48 11.31 -7.43
N GLU A 52 7.55 10.96 -6.70
CA GLU A 52 8.72 10.23 -7.19
C GLU A 52 8.52 8.70 -7.27
N GLY A 53 7.30 8.20 -7.03
CA GLY A 53 6.91 6.80 -7.23
C GLY A 53 7.14 5.87 -6.03
N THR A 54 7.43 6.42 -4.86
CA THR A 54 7.40 5.67 -3.60
C THR A 54 5.98 5.63 -3.04
N SER A 55 5.49 4.46 -2.65
CA SER A 55 4.20 4.32 -1.96
C SER A 55 4.31 3.40 -0.75
N VAL A 56 3.56 3.75 0.30
CA VAL A 56 3.41 2.94 1.51
C VAL A 56 1.93 2.83 1.83
N VAL A 57 1.40 1.62 1.87
CA VAL A 57 0.08 1.34 2.43
C VAL A 57 0.25 0.62 3.76
N ALA A 58 -0.56 0.99 4.74
CA ALA A 58 -0.63 0.34 6.04
C ALA A 58 -2.08 0.10 6.43
N ALA A 59 -2.35 -1.00 7.11
CA ALA A 59 -3.64 -1.26 7.74
C ALA A 59 -3.45 -1.93 9.10
N SER A 60 -4.37 -1.64 10.02
CA SER A 60 -4.38 -2.15 11.39
C SER A 60 -5.69 -2.87 11.68
N SER A 61 -5.62 -3.92 12.51
CA SER A 61 -6.81 -4.59 13.01
C SER A 61 -7.57 -3.72 13.99
N GLN A 62 -8.86 -4.03 14.20
CA GLN A 62 -9.73 -3.26 15.08
C GLN A 62 -9.24 -3.18 16.53
N ASP A 63 -8.59 -4.25 17.00
CA ASP A 63 -7.98 -4.35 18.33
C ASP A 63 -6.59 -3.70 18.42
N GLY A 64 -6.05 -3.18 17.30
CA GLY A 64 -4.72 -2.57 17.22
C GLY A 64 -3.56 -3.55 17.37
N LYS A 65 -3.81 -4.85 17.49
CA LYS A 65 -2.78 -5.86 17.78
C LYS A 65 -2.09 -6.39 16.53
N ARG A 66 -2.67 -6.20 15.35
CA ARG A 66 -2.11 -6.64 14.08
C ARG A 66 -2.00 -5.48 13.13
N SER A 67 -0.95 -5.48 12.32
CA SER A 67 -0.84 -4.57 11.21
C SER A 67 -0.14 -5.20 10.02
N ILE A 68 -0.42 -4.65 8.85
CA ILE A 68 0.23 -5.00 7.60
C ILE A 68 0.70 -3.70 6.95
N SER A 69 1.91 -3.70 6.40
CA SER A 69 2.38 -2.61 5.56
C SER A 69 3.06 -3.12 4.30
N LEU A 70 2.76 -2.49 3.18
CA LEU A 70 3.41 -2.75 1.90
C LEU A 70 4.07 -1.46 1.44
N ARG A 71 5.37 -1.54 1.18
CA ARG A 71 6.17 -0.47 0.59
C ARG A 71 6.54 -0.85 -0.84
N THR A 72 6.37 0.09 -1.75
CA THR A 72 6.81 -0.04 -3.14
C THR A 72 7.67 1.18 -3.49
N THR A 73 8.71 0.97 -4.31
CA THR A 73 9.50 2.04 -4.92
C THR A 73 9.64 1.73 -6.41
N LEU A 74 10.11 2.68 -7.22
CA LEU A 74 10.38 2.44 -8.64
C LEU A 74 11.61 1.54 -8.88
N LYS A 75 12.52 1.45 -7.89
CA LYS A 75 13.85 0.83 -8.05
C LYS A 75 13.97 -0.51 -7.36
N ASP A 76 13.22 -0.74 -6.30
CA ASP A 76 13.34 -1.91 -5.43
C ASP A 76 12.11 -2.81 -5.54
N ALA A 77 12.30 -4.09 -5.21
CA ALA A 77 11.19 -5.01 -5.07
C ALA A 77 10.22 -4.55 -3.96
N PRO A 78 8.91 -4.73 -4.12
CA PRO A 78 7.95 -4.45 -3.05
C PRO A 78 8.29 -5.20 -1.76
N ALA A 79 8.19 -4.52 -0.62
CA ALA A 79 8.45 -5.08 0.70
C ALA A 79 7.16 -5.12 1.51
N LEU A 80 6.75 -6.32 1.93
CA LEU A 80 5.60 -6.54 2.79
C LEU A 80 6.06 -6.83 4.22
N VAL A 81 5.46 -6.18 5.21
CA VAL A 81 5.68 -6.46 6.64
C VAL A 81 4.35 -6.78 7.28
N VAL A 82 4.29 -7.90 8.00
CA VAL A 82 3.15 -8.29 8.84
C VAL A 82 3.60 -8.30 10.29
N VAL A 83 2.86 -7.61 11.14
CA VAL A 83 3.06 -7.57 12.59
C VAL A 83 1.90 -8.29 13.25
N ASP A 84 2.21 -9.33 14.02
CA ASP A 84 1.25 -10.09 14.80
C ASP A 84 1.13 -9.56 16.25
N PRO A 85 0.14 -10.02 17.04
CA PRO A 85 -0.11 -9.53 18.40
C PRO A 85 1.06 -9.64 19.38
N LYS A 86 2.05 -10.48 19.07
CA LYS A 86 3.27 -10.66 19.85
C LYS A 86 4.39 -9.68 19.44
N GLY A 87 4.15 -8.81 18.46
CA GLY A 87 5.16 -7.91 17.88
C GLY A 87 6.15 -8.60 16.95
N GLU A 88 5.94 -9.89 16.66
CA GLU A 88 6.78 -10.66 15.74
C GLU A 88 6.59 -10.12 14.32
N LYS A 89 7.69 -9.69 13.69
CA LYS A 89 7.72 -9.28 12.29
C LYS A 89 7.91 -10.52 11.44
N LYS A 90 6.92 -10.87 10.63
CA LYS A 90 7.07 -11.97 9.68
C LYS A 90 7.63 -11.41 8.38
N ALA A 91 8.82 -11.88 7.98
CA ALA A 91 9.34 -11.59 6.64
C ALA A 91 8.39 -12.20 5.59
N PRO A 92 8.21 -11.54 4.43
CA PRO A 92 7.45 -12.14 3.35
C PRO A 92 8.14 -13.45 2.92
N PRO A 93 7.36 -14.48 2.55
CA PRO A 93 7.94 -15.72 2.06
C PRO A 93 8.83 -15.42 0.86
N GLU A 94 10.05 -15.97 0.84
CA GLU A 94 10.93 -15.84 -0.31
C GLU A 94 10.17 -16.27 -1.57
N PRO A 95 10.27 -15.52 -2.68
CA PRO A 95 9.71 -15.94 -3.95
C PRO A 95 10.27 -17.33 -4.27
N LYS A 96 9.40 -18.34 -4.31
CA LYS A 96 9.82 -19.67 -4.76
C LYS A 96 10.39 -19.49 -6.16
N ALA A 97 11.66 -19.86 -6.35
CA ALA A 97 12.29 -19.85 -7.66
C ALA A 97 11.44 -20.72 -8.58
N VAL A 98 10.71 -20.10 -9.50
CA VAL A 98 10.03 -20.82 -10.57
C VAL A 98 11.15 -21.39 -11.44
N PRO A 99 11.26 -22.74 -11.60
CA PRO A 99 12.24 -23.31 -12.50
C PRO A 99 12.06 -22.67 -13.87
N ARG A 100 13.10 -21.98 -14.37
CA ARG A 100 13.06 -21.46 -15.73
C ARG A 100 12.86 -22.66 -16.65
N ALA A 101 11.73 -22.68 -17.36
CA ALA A 101 11.53 -23.65 -18.42
C ALA A 101 12.74 -23.56 -19.37
N PRO A 102 13.36 -24.69 -19.74
CA PRO A 102 14.45 -24.68 -20.69
C PRO A 102 13.98 -24.01 -21.98
N ARG A 103 14.83 -23.11 -22.51
CA ARG A 103 14.55 -22.16 -23.60
C ARG A 103 14.19 -22.81 -24.96
N GLY A 104 13.94 -24.12 -25.01
CA GLY A 104 13.80 -24.93 -26.22
C GLY A 104 12.44 -25.56 -26.48
N GLN A 105 11.40 -25.36 -25.65
CA GLN A 105 10.08 -25.98 -25.87
C GLN A 105 8.98 -25.04 -26.40
N LEU A 106 9.28 -23.76 -26.65
CA LEU A 106 8.28 -22.78 -27.10
C LEU A 106 8.20 -22.60 -28.63
N LEU A 107 8.97 -23.36 -29.41
CA LEU A 107 8.91 -23.32 -30.88
C LEU A 107 8.58 -24.70 -31.43
N GLY A 108 7.33 -25.12 -31.23
CA GLY A 108 6.70 -26.20 -31.99
C GLY A 108 6.35 -25.77 -33.41
N ILE A 109 7.35 -25.34 -34.19
CA ILE A 109 7.25 -25.32 -35.64
C ILE A 109 8.15 -26.45 -36.18
N GLU A 110 7.54 -27.62 -36.37
CA GLU A 110 8.13 -28.65 -37.20
C GLU A 110 8.27 -28.06 -38.61
N ALA A 111 9.50 -27.80 -39.04
CA ALA A 111 9.78 -27.64 -40.46
C ALA A 111 9.70 -29.03 -41.09
N THR A 112 8.61 -29.33 -41.78
CA THR A 112 8.48 -30.50 -42.66
C THR A 112 9.36 -30.29 -43.89
N PRO A 113 10.07 -31.33 -44.39
CA PRO A 113 11.07 -31.25 -45.46
C PRO A 113 10.55 -30.81 -46.83
#